data_AF-A0A6H5KBW3-F1
#
_entry.id   AF-A0A6H5KBW3-F1
#
_cell.length_a   1.000
_cell.length_b   1.000
_cell.length_c   1.000
_cell.angle_alpha   90.00
_cell.angle_beta   90.00
_cell.angle_gamma   90.00
#
_symmetry.space_group_name_H-M   'P 1'
#
loop_
_entity.id
_entity.type
_entity.pdbx_description
1 polymer ?
#
loop_
_entity_poly.entity_id
_entity_poly.type
_entity_poly.pdbx_seq_one_letter_code
_entity_poly.pdbx_strand_id
1 'polypeptide(L)'
;MFTHAATDPLDRWFRFAKLNGSREAQATPTTTPASTHSSALLPHSLALPPVASTGCVPTAATSIMTRLAAALLVCATPVASLETSLRGAEVAAAAGGARRGLSGSSYESYEHLGCYVDNGMVNSSPHLPLVLDAMTNELCYDRCHELGAFFMGTQKGNECRCSREEDLDYFSFESGVCDEPCAGDSTETCGGDLTLDLYKLTPADEPDHEEYEGCWSDLGESRVMQDMLVDESMTTDMCRDHCESSDAVYYATQYGNECFCGYSSDPEDYETHGPGTCHMHCAGDSGSACGGYWAFSLFKFGADGMPDPAVPDVSEPPSEPAPEPVVSTPAPSMSEAESKTPISGGVYGTTFEGDGTYYTGISAGNCGFFDDFPSIYSGMTPVALNAAQYGDSLMCGSCVEGEGTGGGGGDNPIGTFKGFIMDKCPECHEGDLDFGTGLDGRWDIEWRFVACPGEEVSFKVVEMTPYYWKIQPRGTATPVESLTIGGRAAARTDDNHFELEHPSGNPWYEPQMVVTTTVGGVVEETEMSV
;
A
#
# COMPACT_ATOMS: atom_id res chain seq x y z
N MET A 1 39.08 -48.07 11.38
CA MET A 1 38.99 -48.56 12.77
C MET A 1 39.48 -47.44 13.67
N PHE A 2 38.65 -47.06 14.66
CA PHE A 2 38.88 -46.06 15.75
C PHE A 2 38.87 -44.56 15.32
N THR A 3 37.88 -43.70 15.61
CA THR A 3 37.10 -43.27 16.81
C THR A 3 37.74 -42.15 17.64
N HIS A 4 36.94 -41.08 17.87
CA HIS A 4 36.81 -40.22 19.07
C HIS A 4 38.02 -39.36 19.53
N ALA A 5 37.90 -38.20 20.16
CA ALA A 5 36.79 -37.30 20.54
C ALA A 5 37.39 -35.98 21.12
N ALA A 6 36.57 -34.92 21.15
CA ALA A 6 36.41 -33.85 22.15
C ALA A 6 37.63 -33.10 22.75
N THR A 7 37.58 -31.76 22.78
CA THR A 7 37.16 -30.92 23.93
C THR A 7 37.56 -29.44 23.74
N ASP A 8 36.63 -28.54 24.09
CA ASP A 8 36.69 -27.14 24.59
C ASP A 8 38.07 -26.41 24.72
N PRO A 9 38.14 -25.07 24.52
CA PRO A 9 38.25 -24.22 25.72
C PRO A 9 37.66 -22.78 25.62
N LEU A 10 37.05 -22.36 26.73
CA LEU A 10 36.96 -20.96 27.18
C LEU A 10 38.21 -20.50 27.98
N ASP A 11 38.44 -19.20 27.90
CA ASP A 11 39.13 -18.29 28.83
C ASP A 11 40.67 -18.25 28.92
N ARG A 12 41.27 -17.14 28.46
CA ARG A 12 42.09 -16.21 29.29
C ARG A 12 42.64 -15.00 28.52
N TRP A 13 43.04 -13.99 29.31
CA TRP A 13 43.85 -12.77 29.03
C TRP A 13 43.00 -11.49 28.95
N PHE A 14 43.16 -10.41 29.75
CA PHE A 14 44.15 -10.00 30.75
C PHE A 14 43.51 -8.92 31.67
N ARG A 15 43.97 -8.85 32.94
CA ARG A 15 43.76 -7.72 33.88
C ARG A 15 45.04 -6.89 34.03
N PHE A 16 44.85 -5.70 34.63
CA PHE A 16 45.76 -4.73 35.31
C PHE A 16 45.89 -3.39 34.55
N ALA A 17 45.74 -2.19 35.15
CA ALA A 17 45.80 -1.77 36.55
C ALA A 17 45.00 -0.47 36.84
N LYS A 18 44.65 -0.30 38.12
CA LYS A 18 44.12 0.92 38.79
C LYS A 18 45.17 2.05 38.87
N LEU A 19 44.72 3.31 39.05
CA LEU A 19 44.91 4.09 40.30
C LEU A 19 44.28 5.51 40.27
N ASN A 20 43.41 5.74 41.27
CA ASN A 20 43.16 6.94 42.11
C ASN A 20 42.86 8.34 41.56
N GLY A 21 41.80 8.96 42.11
CA GLY A 21 41.66 10.41 42.22
C GLY A 21 40.28 10.91 42.70
N SER A 22 40.06 10.90 44.01
CA SER A 22 38.86 11.36 44.73
C SER A 22 38.56 12.86 44.60
N ARG A 23 37.28 13.26 44.69
CA ARG A 23 36.82 14.44 45.46
C ARG A 23 35.30 14.42 45.70
N GLU A 24 34.95 14.53 46.98
CA GLU A 24 33.61 14.70 47.57
C GLU A 24 33.03 16.11 47.35
N ALA A 25 31.70 16.22 47.30
CA ALA A 25 30.93 17.22 48.07
C ALA A 25 29.43 16.86 48.16
N GLN A 26 29.01 16.53 49.39
CA GLN A 26 27.66 16.61 50.00
C GLN A 26 27.15 18.08 50.01
N ALA A 27 25.90 18.48 50.25
CA ALA A 27 24.57 17.88 50.35
C ALA A 27 23.52 19.00 50.61
N THR A 28 22.23 18.64 50.48
CA THR A 28 21.05 19.08 51.28
C THR A 28 20.26 20.38 50.96
N PRO A 29 18.96 20.43 51.35
CA PRO A 29 17.84 21.02 50.60
C PRO A 29 17.32 22.33 51.22
N THR A 30 16.31 22.95 50.62
CA THR A 30 15.58 24.05 51.28
C THR A 30 14.08 24.03 50.99
N THR A 31 13.35 24.16 52.09
CA THR A 31 11.89 24.19 52.30
C THR A 31 11.24 25.54 51.97
N THR A 32 9.92 25.45 51.76
CA THR A 32 8.78 26.39 51.65
C THR A 32 8.82 27.71 52.47
N PRO A 33 7.95 28.71 52.14
CA PRO A 33 6.61 28.76 52.76
C PRO A 33 5.45 29.31 51.90
N ALA A 34 4.23 29.10 52.41
CA ALA A 34 2.93 29.55 51.93
C ALA A 34 2.44 30.85 52.63
N SER A 35 1.49 31.56 51.99
CA SER A 35 0.42 32.36 52.62
C SER A 35 -0.63 32.71 51.53
N THR A 36 -1.87 32.19 51.55
CA THR A 36 -3.10 32.60 52.27
C THR A 36 -3.51 34.08 52.15
N HIS A 37 -4.64 34.33 51.48
CA HIS A 37 -5.74 35.16 52.03
C HIS A 37 -7.10 34.68 51.49
N SER A 38 -8.05 34.61 52.42
CA SER A 38 -9.40 34.04 52.32
C SER A 38 -10.50 35.05 51.97
N SER A 39 -11.66 34.49 51.59
CA SER A 39 -13.03 34.96 51.86
C SER A 39 -13.55 36.12 50.99
N ALA A 40 -14.81 36.19 50.52
CA ALA A 40 -16.04 35.54 50.96
C ALA A 40 -17.19 35.74 49.94
N LEU A 41 -18.13 34.78 49.94
CA LEU A 41 -19.61 34.90 49.91
C LEU A 41 -20.39 35.29 48.63
N LEU A 42 -21.22 34.32 48.22
CA LEU A 42 -22.55 34.29 47.55
C LEU A 42 -23.53 35.44 47.93
N PRO A 43 -24.71 35.69 47.26
CA PRO A 43 -25.57 34.69 46.58
C PRO A 43 -26.40 35.10 45.33
N HIS A 44 -26.91 34.07 44.64
CA HIS A 44 -28.23 33.89 43.99
C HIS A 44 -28.93 35.08 43.29
N SER A 45 -29.31 34.90 42.02
CA SER A 45 -30.73 34.78 41.62
C SER A 45 -30.92 34.51 40.12
N LEU A 46 -31.87 33.63 39.84
CA LEU A 46 -32.45 33.26 38.56
C LEU A 46 -33.24 34.44 37.94
N ALA A 47 -33.14 34.64 36.63
CA ALA A 47 -34.21 35.23 35.82
C ALA A 47 -34.07 34.89 34.33
N LEU A 48 -35.22 34.58 33.72
CA LEU A 48 -35.51 34.05 32.38
C LEU A 48 -35.25 35.05 31.22
N PRO A 49 -35.22 34.59 29.95
CA PRO A 49 -35.11 35.46 28.77
C PRO A 49 -36.49 35.98 28.30
N PRO A 50 -36.54 37.12 27.57
CA PRO A 50 -37.77 37.59 26.94
C PRO A 50 -37.92 37.08 25.50
N VAL A 51 -39.18 36.82 25.15
CA VAL A 51 -39.73 36.53 23.81
C VAL A 51 -40.13 37.85 23.13
N ALA A 52 -39.87 37.97 21.82
CA ALA A 52 -40.65 38.77 20.85
C ALA A 52 -39.92 38.75 19.49
N SER A 53 -40.53 38.97 18.33
CA SER A 53 -41.82 38.63 17.75
C SER A 53 -41.62 38.81 16.24
N THR A 54 -42.25 37.97 15.42
CA THR A 54 -42.27 38.11 13.96
C THR A 54 -43.34 39.12 13.56
N GLY A 55 -42.96 40.13 12.77
CA GLY A 55 -43.89 41.09 12.17
C GLY A 55 -43.56 41.29 10.70
N CYS A 56 -44.42 40.80 9.81
CA CYS A 56 -44.48 41.23 8.41
C CYS A 56 -45.38 42.46 8.29
N VAL A 57 -44.95 43.45 7.52
CA VAL A 57 -45.80 44.53 6.98
C VAL A 57 -45.52 44.63 5.48
N PRO A 58 -46.55 44.68 4.61
CA PRO A 58 -46.40 44.76 3.16
C PRO A 58 -46.34 46.22 2.69
N THR A 59 -45.73 46.47 1.52
CA THR A 59 -46.11 47.63 0.71
C THR A 59 -46.34 47.22 -0.74
N ALA A 60 -47.41 47.78 -1.27
CA ALA A 60 -48.05 47.45 -2.51
C ALA A 60 -47.45 48.18 -3.72
N ALA A 61 -47.49 47.47 -4.84
CA ALA A 61 -47.74 47.87 -6.21
C ALA A 61 -47.86 49.36 -6.59
N THR A 62 -47.26 49.69 -7.75
CA THR A 62 -47.89 50.41 -8.88
C THR A 62 -47.03 50.14 -10.13
N SER A 63 -47.46 49.29 -11.08
CA SER A 63 -48.23 49.60 -12.31
C SER A 63 -47.46 50.55 -13.24
N ILE A 64 -47.21 50.28 -14.54
CA ILE A 64 -48.21 50.21 -15.63
C ILE A 64 -47.61 49.53 -16.89
N MET A 65 -48.40 48.62 -17.45
CA MET A 65 -48.62 48.12 -18.84
C MET A 65 -47.76 48.65 -20.01
N THR A 66 -47.45 47.89 -21.09
CA THR A 66 -48.45 47.39 -22.09
C THR A 66 -47.89 46.36 -23.11
N ARG A 67 -48.53 45.17 -23.14
CA ARG A 67 -48.96 44.24 -24.23
C ARG A 67 -48.17 43.98 -25.54
N LEU A 68 -48.00 42.68 -25.87
CA LEU A 68 -48.63 41.92 -27.00
C LEU A 68 -48.34 40.39 -26.82
N ALA A 69 -49.34 39.55 -26.45
CA ALA A 69 -49.97 38.44 -27.22
C ALA A 69 -48.98 37.43 -27.89
N ALA A 70 -49.09 36.09 -27.81
CA ALA A 70 -50.23 35.18 -27.62
C ALA A 70 -49.80 33.80 -27.03
N ALA A 71 -50.79 32.97 -26.71
CA ALA A 71 -50.78 31.82 -25.79
C ALA A 71 -50.58 30.43 -26.42
N LEU A 72 -50.16 29.45 -25.58
CA LEU A 72 -50.63 28.05 -25.59
C LEU A 72 -50.52 27.42 -24.18
N LEU A 73 -51.45 26.51 -23.90
CA LEU A 73 -52.03 26.01 -22.62
C LEU A 73 -51.39 24.61 -22.28
N VAL A 74 -51.26 24.05 -21.06
CA VAL A 74 -52.28 23.54 -20.10
C VAL A 74 -51.61 23.00 -18.79
N CYS A 75 -52.20 23.40 -17.67
CA CYS A 75 -52.48 22.82 -16.32
C CYS A 75 -51.67 21.68 -15.66
N ALA A 76 -51.42 21.88 -14.35
CA ALA A 76 -51.46 20.85 -13.30
C ALA A 76 -52.38 21.32 -12.15
N THR A 77 -53.17 20.40 -11.58
CA THR A 77 -54.07 20.60 -10.41
C THR A 77 -53.72 19.61 -9.28
N PRO A 78 -54.18 19.86 -8.03
CA PRO A 78 -53.49 19.48 -6.78
C PRO A 78 -54.20 18.35 -6.00
N VAL A 79 -53.57 17.85 -4.91
CA VAL A 79 -54.28 17.21 -3.79
C VAL A 79 -53.66 17.62 -2.45
N ALA A 80 -54.53 17.75 -1.45
CA ALA A 80 -54.42 18.53 -0.22
C ALA A 80 -53.78 17.82 0.99
N SER A 81 -53.46 18.66 1.99
CA SER A 81 -52.96 18.38 3.33
C SER A 81 -53.95 17.67 4.28
N LEU A 82 -53.42 17.00 5.31
CA LEU A 82 -53.91 17.13 6.69
C LEU A 82 -52.78 16.84 7.71
N GLU A 83 -52.79 17.62 8.79
CA GLU A 83 -51.76 17.82 9.82
C GLU A 83 -51.67 16.66 10.84
N THR A 84 -50.57 16.56 11.61
CA THR A 84 -50.56 16.69 13.10
C THR A 84 -49.11 16.67 13.67
N SER A 85 -48.73 17.79 14.31
CA SER A 85 -47.88 17.98 15.51
C SER A 85 -46.82 16.93 15.92
N LEU A 86 -45.55 17.34 16.08
CA LEU A 86 -44.88 17.46 17.40
C LEU A 86 -43.50 18.12 17.31
N ARG A 87 -43.05 18.61 18.48
CA ARG A 87 -42.03 19.62 18.77
C ARG A 87 -40.59 19.15 18.55
N GLY A 88 -39.72 20.11 18.27
CA GLY A 88 -38.26 19.96 18.35
C GLY A 88 -37.75 19.81 19.79
N ALA A 89 -36.63 19.10 19.92
CA ALA A 89 -35.73 19.12 21.07
C ALA A 89 -34.29 18.86 20.58
N GLU A 90 -33.36 19.42 21.35
CA GLU A 90 -31.94 19.65 21.12
C GLU A 90 -31.09 18.39 20.90
N VAL A 91 -30.00 18.51 20.14
CA VAL A 91 -28.99 17.45 19.97
C VAL A 91 -27.99 17.58 21.12
N ALA A 92 -28.20 16.79 22.15
CA ALA A 92 -27.20 16.46 23.16
C ALA A 92 -26.75 15.02 22.96
N ALA A 93 -25.43 14.82 22.98
CA ALA A 93 -24.78 13.52 22.99
C ALA A 93 -25.29 12.66 24.16
N ALA A 94 -25.70 11.43 23.86
CA ALA A 94 -25.73 10.33 24.82
C ALA A 94 -25.77 9.00 24.08
N ALA A 95 -24.83 8.13 24.48
CA ALA A 95 -24.74 6.72 24.16
C ALA A 95 -26.08 5.97 24.28
N GLY A 96 -26.28 4.99 23.40
CA GLY A 96 -27.42 4.06 23.52
C GLY A 96 -27.89 3.46 22.21
N GLY A 97 -27.00 2.90 21.38
CA GLY A 97 -27.37 2.02 20.28
C GLY A 97 -27.50 0.58 20.79
N ALA A 98 -28.73 0.08 20.87
CA ALA A 98 -29.04 -1.25 21.33
C ALA A 98 -28.41 -2.32 20.43
N ARG A 99 -27.63 -3.21 21.07
CA ARG A 99 -27.13 -4.48 20.54
C ARG A 99 -28.27 -5.27 19.90
N ARG A 100 -28.20 -5.47 18.58
CA ARG A 100 -28.63 -6.74 17.98
C ARG A 100 -27.42 -7.66 18.10
N GLY A 101 -27.55 -8.68 18.95
CA GLY A 101 -26.54 -9.71 19.08
C GLY A 101 -26.36 -10.45 17.76
N LEU A 102 -25.24 -10.16 17.09
CA LEU A 102 -24.51 -11.17 16.35
C LEU A 102 -23.83 -12.04 17.40
N SER A 103 -24.52 -13.12 17.74
CA SER A 103 -23.98 -14.19 18.57
C SER A 103 -23.13 -15.07 17.67
N GLY A 104 -21.81 -14.96 17.81
CA GLY A 104 -20.81 -15.87 17.28
C GLY A 104 -20.10 -15.36 16.02
N SER A 105 -18.92 -14.74 16.17
CA SER A 105 -17.81 -14.79 15.18
C SER A 105 -16.59 -13.92 15.56
N SER A 106 -16.66 -12.96 16.48
CA SER A 106 -15.53 -12.02 16.72
C SER A 106 -14.57 -12.39 17.87
N TYR A 107 -14.47 -13.67 18.28
CA TYR A 107 -13.59 -14.10 19.39
C TYR A 107 -12.80 -15.39 19.10
N GLU A 108 -12.81 -15.89 17.87
CA GLU A 108 -12.06 -17.11 17.50
C GLU A 108 -10.76 -16.81 16.74
N SER A 109 -10.51 -15.56 16.35
CA SER A 109 -9.37 -15.13 15.55
C SER A 109 -8.08 -14.91 16.36
N TYR A 110 -8.19 -14.42 17.61
CA TYR A 110 -7.05 -14.25 18.52
C TYR A 110 -7.46 -14.29 20.00
N GLU A 111 -6.58 -14.85 20.84
CA GLU A 111 -6.73 -15.01 22.28
C GLU A 111 -5.84 -14.01 23.02
N HIS A 112 -6.41 -13.24 23.95
CA HIS A 112 -5.63 -12.36 24.83
C HIS A 112 -4.85 -13.17 25.87
N LEU A 113 -3.52 -13.06 25.85
CA LEU A 113 -2.63 -13.79 26.75
C LEU A 113 -2.29 -12.99 28.01
N GLY A 114 -2.17 -11.67 27.88
CA GLY A 114 -1.91 -10.78 28.99
C GLY A 114 -0.97 -9.62 28.64
N CYS A 115 -0.67 -8.83 29.66
CA CYS A 115 0.19 -7.66 29.54
C CYS A 115 1.59 -7.92 30.11
N TYR A 116 2.61 -7.61 29.32
CA TYR A 116 4.00 -7.96 29.64
C TYR A 116 4.95 -6.79 29.39
N VAL A 117 6.06 -6.74 30.12
CA VAL A 117 7.15 -5.81 29.82
C VAL A 117 7.76 -6.17 28.46
N ASP A 118 7.89 -5.18 27.59
CA ASP A 118 8.48 -5.34 26.27
C ASP A 118 10.01 -5.44 26.37
N ASN A 119 10.49 -6.68 26.32
CA ASN A 119 11.92 -7.01 26.26
C ASN A 119 12.41 -7.21 24.81
N GLY A 120 11.62 -6.82 23.82
CA GLY A 120 11.95 -6.91 22.40
C GLY A 120 11.86 -8.30 21.79
N MET A 121 11.11 -9.23 22.40
CA MET A 121 10.98 -10.61 21.91
C MET A 121 9.85 -10.81 20.89
N VAL A 122 8.87 -9.91 20.81
CA VAL A 122 7.88 -9.86 19.71
C VAL A 122 8.43 -9.07 18.50
N ASN A 123 9.75 -8.89 18.44
CA ASN A 123 10.48 -8.25 17.33
C ASN A 123 11.06 -9.28 16.36
N SER A 124 10.53 -10.50 16.29
CA SER A 124 11.07 -11.59 15.46
C SER A 124 10.89 -11.38 13.95
N SER A 125 10.36 -10.23 13.52
CA SER A 125 10.41 -9.79 12.13
C SER A 125 11.33 -8.56 12.00
N PRO A 126 12.18 -8.47 10.97
CA PRO A 126 13.08 -7.32 10.74
C PRO A 126 12.34 -5.98 10.46
N HIS A 127 11.01 -5.97 10.56
CA HIS A 127 10.18 -4.80 10.38
C HIS A 127 10.00 -4.08 11.72
N LEU A 128 10.33 -2.78 11.73
CA LEU A 128 9.96 -1.83 12.77
C LEU A 128 8.48 -1.98 13.15
N PRO A 129 8.06 -1.64 14.39
CA PRO A 129 6.65 -1.67 14.77
C PRO A 129 5.82 -0.88 13.75
N LEU A 130 4.67 -1.43 13.36
CA LEU A 130 3.73 -0.67 12.55
C LEU A 130 3.12 0.41 13.44
N VAL A 131 3.38 1.68 13.13
CA VAL A 131 2.87 2.81 13.88
C VAL A 131 1.72 3.44 13.11
N LEU A 132 0.49 3.35 13.64
CA LEU A 132 -0.71 3.91 13.00
C LEU A 132 -1.51 4.75 14.00
N ASP A 133 -1.91 5.95 13.58
CA ASP A 133 -2.74 6.85 14.40
C ASP A 133 -4.17 6.32 14.61
N ALA A 134 -4.58 5.28 13.88
CA ALA A 134 -5.88 4.62 13.99
C ALA A 134 -5.80 3.17 14.50
N MET A 135 -4.76 2.83 15.28
CA MET A 135 -4.54 1.46 15.77
C MET A 135 -5.71 0.93 16.62
N THR A 136 -6.11 -0.33 16.38
CA THR A 136 -6.99 -1.15 17.25
C THR A 136 -6.42 -2.57 17.38
N ASN A 137 -6.95 -3.39 18.27
CA ASN A 137 -6.52 -4.79 18.37
C ASN A 137 -6.88 -5.59 17.13
N GLU A 138 -8.02 -5.30 16.50
CA GLU A 138 -8.47 -5.90 15.25
C GLU A 138 -7.54 -5.52 14.11
N LEU A 139 -7.16 -4.24 14.00
CA LEU A 139 -6.25 -3.80 12.95
C LEU A 139 -4.85 -4.43 13.11
N CYS A 140 -4.39 -4.59 14.35
CA CYS A 140 -3.14 -5.29 14.61
C CYS A 140 -3.27 -6.80 14.31
N TYR A 141 -4.41 -7.40 14.62
CA TYR A 141 -4.71 -8.79 14.28
C TYR A 141 -4.66 -8.98 12.77
N ASP A 142 -5.44 -8.20 12.01
CA ASP A 142 -5.52 -8.31 10.55
C ASP A 142 -4.10 -8.25 9.95
N ARG A 143 -3.28 -7.30 10.41
CA ARG A 143 -1.90 -7.17 9.92
C ARG A 143 -1.00 -8.35 10.30
N CYS A 144 -1.05 -8.79 11.56
CA CYS A 144 -0.19 -9.89 12.01
C CYS A 144 -0.64 -11.22 11.41
N HIS A 145 -1.94 -11.41 11.24
CA HIS A 145 -2.55 -12.51 10.54
C HIS A 145 -2.15 -12.54 9.07
N GLU A 146 -2.18 -11.40 8.35
CA GLU A 146 -1.65 -11.26 6.97
C GLU A 146 -0.18 -11.71 6.86
N LEU A 147 0.61 -11.45 7.88
CA LEU A 147 2.02 -11.83 7.92
C LEU A 147 2.23 -13.30 8.33
N GLY A 148 1.18 -14.07 8.61
CA GLY A 148 1.25 -15.44 9.10
C GLY A 148 1.90 -15.53 10.49
N ALA A 149 1.72 -14.50 11.31
CA ALA A 149 2.24 -14.48 12.67
C ALA A 149 1.39 -15.36 13.60
N PHE A 150 2.04 -15.99 14.58
CA PHE A 150 1.38 -16.73 15.65
C PHE A 150 1.02 -15.84 16.84
N PHE A 151 1.64 -14.66 16.93
CA PHE A 151 1.39 -13.71 17.99
C PHE A 151 1.38 -12.29 17.46
N MET A 152 0.55 -11.47 18.08
CA MET A 152 0.58 -10.03 17.93
C MET A 152 0.75 -9.37 19.29
N GLY A 153 1.22 -8.14 19.30
CA GLY A 153 1.08 -7.30 20.46
C GLY A 153 1.02 -5.83 20.13
N THR A 154 0.24 -5.11 20.93
CA THR A 154 0.04 -3.67 20.80
C THR A 154 0.78 -2.92 21.91
N GLN A 155 1.33 -1.76 21.59
CA GLN A 155 2.11 -0.94 22.51
C GLN A 155 1.81 0.56 22.29
N LYS A 156 1.85 1.36 23.37
CA LYS A 156 1.70 2.83 23.36
C LYS A 156 0.41 3.36 22.70
N GLY A 157 -0.62 2.52 22.58
CA GLY A 157 -1.86 2.91 21.92
C GLY A 157 -1.82 2.91 20.39
N ASN A 158 -0.64 2.98 19.75
CA ASN A 158 -0.52 3.16 18.30
C ASN A 158 0.49 2.23 17.59
N GLU A 159 1.23 1.41 18.33
CA GLU A 159 2.21 0.48 17.76
C GLU A 159 1.64 -0.95 17.72
N CYS A 160 1.84 -1.64 16.60
CA CYS A 160 1.55 -3.06 16.43
C CYS A 160 2.83 -3.84 16.11
N ARG A 161 2.97 -5.01 16.73
CA ARG A 161 4.11 -5.92 16.56
C ARG A 161 3.60 -7.33 16.28
N CYS A 162 4.30 -8.05 15.41
CA CYS A 162 3.93 -9.40 14.99
C CYS A 162 5.12 -10.35 15.18
N SER A 163 4.85 -11.57 15.65
CA SER A 163 5.85 -12.62 15.78
C SER A 163 5.44 -13.90 15.05
N ARG A 164 6.34 -14.39 14.19
CA ARG A 164 6.21 -15.66 13.49
C ARG A 164 6.81 -16.85 14.26
N GLU A 165 7.37 -16.60 15.44
CA GLU A 165 7.80 -17.69 16.33
C GLU A 165 6.56 -18.37 16.90
N GLU A 166 6.37 -19.66 16.58
CA GLU A 166 5.23 -20.46 17.05
C GLU A 166 5.29 -20.74 18.56
N ASP A 167 6.51 -20.86 19.10
CA ASP A 167 6.79 -21.19 20.50
C ASP A 167 7.35 -19.99 21.28
N LEU A 168 6.62 -18.87 21.31
CA LEU A 168 7.00 -17.78 22.22
C LEU A 168 6.84 -18.21 23.68
N ASP A 169 7.92 -18.16 24.47
CA ASP A 169 7.90 -18.40 25.92
C ASP A 169 7.40 -17.17 26.70
N TYR A 170 6.18 -16.73 26.39
CA TYR A 170 5.57 -15.55 27.03
C TYR A 170 5.29 -15.75 28.52
N PHE A 171 5.28 -17.01 29.01
CA PHE A 171 5.17 -17.31 30.44
C PHE A 171 6.41 -16.87 31.24
N SER A 172 7.55 -16.68 30.57
CA SER A 172 8.77 -16.14 31.19
C SER A 172 8.76 -14.62 31.34
N PHE A 173 7.77 -13.93 30.75
CA PHE A 173 7.75 -12.48 30.69
C PHE A 173 7.30 -11.87 32.03
N GLU A 174 7.92 -10.76 32.39
CA GLU A 174 7.49 -9.98 33.55
C GLU A 174 6.15 -9.30 33.25
N SER A 175 5.19 -9.39 34.18
CA SER A 175 3.89 -8.73 34.03
C SER A 175 4.06 -7.21 33.94
N GLY A 176 3.43 -6.62 32.94
CA GLY A 176 3.41 -5.17 32.71
C GLY A 176 2.12 -4.51 33.22
N VAL A 177 2.02 -3.22 32.96
CA VAL A 177 0.77 -2.45 33.05
C VAL A 177 0.40 -2.01 31.64
N CYS A 178 -0.79 -2.41 31.18
CA CYS A 178 -1.32 -2.03 29.88
C CYS A 178 -2.61 -1.27 30.15
N ASP A 179 -2.49 0.05 30.12
CA ASP A 179 -3.55 1.00 30.40
C ASP A 179 -3.65 2.09 29.32
N GLU A 180 -2.82 2.01 28.27
CA GLU A 180 -2.91 2.93 27.15
C GLU A 180 -4.09 2.54 26.25
N PRO A 181 -5.02 3.48 26.00
CA PRO A 181 -6.12 3.23 25.09
C PRO A 181 -5.60 3.11 23.65
N CYS A 182 -6.25 2.29 22.84
CA CYS A 182 -5.97 2.23 21.41
C CYS A 182 -6.29 3.59 20.74
N ALA A 183 -5.43 4.03 19.83
CA ALA A 183 -5.55 5.32 19.15
C ALA A 183 -6.79 5.36 18.23
N GLY A 184 -7.13 4.23 17.62
CA GLY A 184 -8.33 4.04 16.78
C GLY A 184 -9.60 3.70 17.57
N ASP A 185 -9.49 3.09 18.75
CA ASP A 185 -10.63 2.79 19.63
C ASP A 185 -10.27 2.93 21.12
N SER A 186 -10.64 4.07 21.70
CA SER A 186 -10.40 4.35 23.12
C SER A 186 -11.13 3.44 24.12
N THR A 187 -12.01 2.55 23.65
CA THR A 187 -12.69 1.56 24.49
C THR A 187 -11.87 0.29 24.70
N GLU A 188 -10.79 0.14 23.94
CA GLU A 188 -9.84 -0.96 24.01
C GLU A 188 -8.50 -0.52 24.60
N THR A 189 -7.74 -1.49 25.10
CA THR A 189 -6.37 -1.29 25.57
C THR A 189 -5.39 -1.73 24.49
N CYS A 190 -4.35 -0.93 24.25
CA CYS A 190 -3.29 -1.21 23.28
C CYS A 190 -1.90 -1.04 23.94
N GLY A 191 -1.66 -1.83 24.99
CA GLY A 191 -0.37 -1.88 25.69
C GLY A 191 -0.14 -0.73 26.66
N GLY A 192 1.12 -0.35 26.83
CA GLY A 192 1.56 0.76 27.67
C GLY A 192 2.99 1.21 27.37
N ASP A 193 3.53 2.13 28.17
CA ASP A 193 4.92 2.56 28.00
C ASP A 193 5.88 1.41 28.36
N LEU A 194 6.59 0.90 27.36
CA LEU A 194 7.47 -0.29 27.44
C LEU A 194 6.75 -1.57 27.86
N THR A 195 5.43 -1.65 27.64
CA THR A 195 4.63 -2.85 27.88
C THR A 195 3.80 -3.20 26.65
N LEU A 196 3.68 -4.50 26.41
CA LEU A 196 3.01 -5.08 25.26
C LEU A 196 1.77 -5.81 25.75
N ASP A 197 0.61 -5.45 25.19
CA ASP A 197 -0.59 -6.27 25.33
C ASP A 197 -0.52 -7.39 24.30
N LEU A 198 -0.39 -8.63 24.76
CA LEU A 198 -0.02 -9.78 23.92
C LEU A 198 -1.23 -10.65 23.62
N TYR A 199 -1.34 -11.07 22.36
CA TYR A 199 -2.38 -11.96 21.89
C TYR A 199 -1.78 -13.11 21.07
N LYS A 200 -2.36 -14.29 21.19
CA LYS A 200 -2.08 -15.45 20.37
C LYS A 200 -3.06 -15.48 19.20
N LEU A 201 -2.57 -15.66 17.99
CA LEU A 201 -3.40 -15.82 16.81
C LEU A 201 -3.70 -17.31 16.60
N THR A 202 -4.91 -17.61 16.14
CA THR A 202 -5.26 -18.94 15.65
C THR A 202 -5.23 -18.88 14.13
N PRO A 203 -4.22 -19.45 13.45
CA PRO A 203 -4.25 -19.55 11.99
C PRO A 203 -5.37 -20.51 11.56
N ALA A 204 -5.85 -20.36 10.33
CA ALA A 204 -6.77 -21.33 9.73
C ALA A 204 -6.12 -22.71 9.60
N ASP A 205 -6.91 -23.76 9.78
CA ASP A 205 -6.45 -25.12 9.50
C ASP A 205 -6.22 -25.26 7.99
N GLU A 206 -5.24 -26.09 7.61
CA GLU A 206 -5.05 -26.44 6.21
C GLU A 206 -6.36 -27.02 5.62
N PRO A 207 -6.65 -26.77 4.33
CA PRO A 207 -7.90 -27.24 3.73
C PRO A 207 -8.04 -28.77 3.83
N ASP A 208 -9.11 -29.25 4.47
CA ASP A 208 -9.46 -30.68 4.49
C ASP A 208 -10.16 -31.06 3.18
N HIS A 209 -9.38 -31.06 2.08
CA HIS A 209 -9.86 -31.34 0.73
C HIS A 209 -8.93 -32.34 0.03
N GLU A 210 -9.48 -33.38 -0.59
CA GLU A 210 -8.69 -34.45 -1.23
C GLU A 210 -7.86 -33.97 -2.44
N GLU A 211 -8.28 -32.86 -3.04
CA GLU A 211 -7.63 -32.21 -4.17
C GLU A 211 -6.56 -31.18 -3.74
N TYR A 212 -6.32 -30.98 -2.44
CA TYR A 212 -5.34 -30.00 -1.95
C TYR A 212 -3.91 -30.45 -2.25
N GLU A 213 -3.17 -29.63 -3.00
CA GLU A 213 -1.79 -29.90 -3.44
C GLU A 213 -0.75 -29.13 -2.61
N GLY A 214 -1.18 -28.16 -1.81
CA GLY A 214 -0.32 -27.44 -0.88
C GLY A 214 -0.43 -25.91 -0.95
N CYS A 215 0.37 -25.25 -0.14
CA CYS A 215 0.44 -23.80 -0.06
C CYS A 215 1.69 -23.28 -0.78
N TRP A 216 1.49 -22.43 -1.77
CA TRP A 216 2.56 -21.92 -2.63
C TRP A 216 2.56 -20.41 -2.66
N SER A 217 3.75 -19.83 -2.74
CA SER A 217 3.90 -18.38 -2.88
C SER A 217 3.37 -17.92 -4.24
N ASP A 218 2.73 -16.76 -4.25
CA ASP A 218 2.24 -16.08 -5.43
C ASP A 218 2.77 -14.66 -5.41
N LEU A 219 3.92 -14.47 -6.04
CA LEU A 219 4.52 -13.16 -6.16
C LEU A 219 3.80 -12.47 -7.33
N GLY A 220 2.91 -11.52 -7.04
CA GLY A 220 1.97 -10.93 -8.02
C GLY A 220 2.59 -10.35 -9.30
N GLU A 221 3.91 -10.19 -9.35
CA GLU A 221 4.70 -9.82 -10.53
C GLU A 221 4.83 -10.97 -11.57
N SER A 222 4.45 -12.20 -11.21
CA SER A 222 4.47 -13.42 -12.04
C SER A 222 3.32 -14.37 -11.69
N ARG A 223 2.12 -13.79 -11.59
CA ARG A 223 0.92 -14.52 -11.19
C ARG A 223 0.64 -15.67 -12.15
N VAL A 224 0.71 -16.89 -11.62
CA VAL A 224 0.63 -18.14 -12.39
C VAL A 224 -0.80 -18.44 -12.84
N MET A 225 -1.78 -17.94 -12.09
CA MET A 225 -3.21 -18.18 -12.32
C MET A 225 -3.91 -16.92 -12.84
N GLN A 226 -4.80 -17.08 -13.82
CA GLN A 226 -5.15 -15.99 -14.74
C GLN A 226 -6.62 -15.55 -14.65
N ASP A 227 -7.54 -16.47 -14.39
CA ASP A 227 -8.96 -16.14 -14.16
C ASP A 227 -9.20 -15.95 -12.67
N MET A 228 -9.97 -14.91 -12.30
CA MET A 228 -10.13 -14.47 -10.92
C MET A 228 -11.62 -14.19 -10.60
N LEU A 229 -12.08 -14.75 -9.49
CA LEU A 229 -13.34 -14.42 -8.84
C LEU A 229 -13.04 -13.89 -7.43
N VAL A 230 -13.68 -12.80 -7.02
CA VAL A 230 -13.61 -12.26 -5.66
C VAL A 230 -15.01 -12.28 -5.06
N ASP A 231 -15.17 -12.89 -3.89
CA ASP A 231 -16.45 -12.98 -3.19
C ASP A 231 -16.28 -12.91 -1.67
N GLU A 232 -17.10 -12.09 -0.99
CA GLU A 232 -17.09 -11.92 0.47
C GLU A 232 -17.59 -13.16 1.23
N SER A 233 -18.07 -14.18 0.52
CA SER A 233 -18.46 -15.48 1.05
C SER A 233 -17.65 -16.64 0.45
N MET A 234 -16.43 -16.34 -0.03
CA MET A 234 -15.56 -17.32 -0.67
C MET A 234 -15.33 -18.55 0.21
N THR A 235 -15.46 -19.72 -0.40
CA THR A 235 -15.06 -21.02 0.16
C THR A 235 -14.24 -21.78 -0.87
N THR A 236 -13.45 -22.76 -0.42
CA THR A 236 -12.75 -23.69 -1.33
C THR A 236 -13.71 -24.35 -2.32
N ASP A 237 -14.88 -24.79 -1.86
CA ASP A 237 -15.93 -25.40 -2.71
C ASP A 237 -16.46 -24.42 -3.75
N MET A 238 -16.68 -23.15 -3.38
CA MET A 238 -17.14 -22.13 -4.31
C MET A 238 -16.10 -21.87 -5.41
N CYS A 239 -14.82 -21.83 -5.02
CA CYS A 239 -13.74 -21.66 -5.97
C CYS A 239 -13.62 -22.86 -6.93
N ARG A 240 -13.73 -24.08 -6.40
CA ARG A 240 -13.77 -25.31 -7.20
C ARG A 240 -14.88 -25.25 -8.25
N ASP A 241 -16.12 -24.96 -7.84
CA ASP A 241 -17.28 -24.94 -8.74
C ASP A 241 -17.15 -23.87 -9.85
N HIS A 242 -16.55 -22.71 -9.53
CA HIS A 242 -16.26 -21.65 -10.51
C HIS A 242 -15.26 -22.13 -11.56
N CYS A 243 -14.12 -22.67 -11.12
CA CYS A 243 -13.05 -23.09 -12.02
C CYS A 243 -13.36 -24.37 -12.82
N GLU A 244 -14.20 -25.25 -12.29
CA GLU A 244 -14.70 -26.42 -13.02
C GLU A 244 -15.51 -25.98 -14.25
N SER A 245 -16.32 -24.93 -14.11
CA SER A 245 -17.14 -24.40 -15.21
C SER A 245 -16.33 -23.75 -16.35
N SER A 246 -15.04 -23.50 -16.11
CA SER A 246 -14.10 -22.86 -17.03
C SER A 246 -13.12 -23.85 -17.68
N ASP A 247 -13.26 -25.17 -17.46
CA ASP A 247 -12.30 -26.19 -17.94
C ASP A 247 -10.86 -25.94 -17.43
N ALA A 248 -10.69 -25.55 -16.17
CA ALA A 248 -9.37 -25.38 -15.54
C ALA A 248 -8.78 -26.70 -15.01
N VAL A 249 -7.46 -26.83 -14.98
CA VAL A 249 -6.76 -28.01 -14.44
C VAL A 249 -6.52 -27.89 -12.94
N TYR A 250 -6.28 -26.66 -12.49
CA TYR A 250 -6.07 -26.29 -11.10
C TYR A 250 -7.04 -25.18 -10.70
N TYR A 251 -7.35 -25.11 -9.41
CA TYR A 251 -8.00 -23.95 -8.80
C TYR A 251 -7.26 -23.61 -7.51
N ALA A 252 -7.32 -22.36 -7.09
CA ALA A 252 -6.65 -21.93 -5.87
C ALA A 252 -7.39 -20.80 -5.19
N THR A 253 -7.30 -20.76 -3.87
CA THR A 253 -7.83 -19.66 -3.07
C THR A 253 -6.69 -18.81 -2.53
N GLN A 254 -6.87 -17.50 -2.55
CA GLN A 254 -5.89 -16.51 -2.09
C GLN A 254 -6.62 -15.39 -1.34
N TYR A 255 -5.90 -14.74 -0.42
CA TYR A 255 -6.37 -13.59 0.34
C TYR A 255 -7.69 -13.77 1.10
N GLY A 256 -8.13 -15.01 1.35
CA GLY A 256 -9.37 -15.32 2.07
C GLY A 256 -10.65 -15.17 1.24
N ASN A 257 -10.68 -14.28 0.25
CA ASN A 257 -11.86 -13.96 -0.56
C ASN A 257 -11.64 -14.09 -2.08
N GLU A 258 -10.45 -14.43 -2.53
CA GLU A 258 -10.11 -14.56 -3.95
C GLU A 258 -10.02 -16.03 -4.37
N CYS A 259 -10.50 -16.29 -5.57
CA CYS A 259 -10.44 -17.57 -6.25
C CYS A 259 -9.74 -17.40 -7.59
N PHE A 260 -8.88 -18.34 -7.92
CA PHE A 260 -8.07 -18.35 -9.13
C PHE A 260 -8.18 -19.68 -9.88
N CYS A 261 -8.24 -19.62 -11.21
CA CYS A 261 -8.21 -20.82 -12.06
C CYS A 261 -6.90 -20.93 -12.84
N GLY A 262 -6.33 -22.14 -12.83
CA GLY A 262 -5.06 -22.48 -13.47
C GLY A 262 -5.28 -23.45 -14.63
N TYR A 263 -4.82 -23.07 -15.82
CA TYR A 263 -5.02 -23.84 -17.05
C TYR A 263 -3.79 -24.64 -17.47
N SER A 264 -2.62 -24.34 -16.92
CA SER A 264 -1.43 -25.15 -17.14
C SER A 264 -1.60 -26.51 -16.47
N SER A 265 -1.22 -27.57 -17.17
CA SER A 265 -1.12 -28.91 -16.62
C SER A 265 0.24 -29.21 -15.98
N ASP A 266 1.20 -28.29 -16.10
CA ASP A 266 2.52 -28.43 -15.52
C ASP A 266 2.49 -27.98 -14.04
N PRO A 267 2.69 -28.89 -13.07
CA PRO A 267 2.71 -28.50 -11.66
C PRO A 267 3.88 -27.53 -11.34
N GLU A 268 4.99 -27.58 -12.08
CA GLU A 268 6.15 -26.71 -11.82
C GLU A 268 5.80 -25.22 -11.96
N ASP A 269 4.84 -24.88 -12.83
CA ASP A 269 4.38 -23.50 -13.00
C ASP A 269 3.85 -22.93 -11.67
N TYR A 270 3.09 -23.72 -10.91
CA TYR A 270 2.45 -23.28 -9.66
C TYR A 270 3.37 -23.41 -8.44
N GLU A 271 4.42 -24.23 -8.52
CA GLU A 271 5.42 -24.39 -7.47
C GLU A 271 6.61 -23.42 -7.60
N THR A 272 6.67 -22.66 -8.71
CA THR A 272 7.85 -21.87 -9.13
C THR A 272 8.38 -20.90 -8.05
N HIS A 273 7.50 -20.35 -7.20
CA HIS A 273 7.88 -19.40 -6.15
C HIS A 273 8.16 -20.05 -4.79
N GLY A 274 8.09 -21.38 -4.72
CA GLY A 274 8.31 -22.14 -3.51
C GLY A 274 7.17 -22.04 -2.48
N PRO A 275 7.34 -22.64 -1.29
CA PRO A 275 6.28 -22.73 -0.30
C PRO A 275 5.80 -21.35 0.16
N GLY A 276 4.49 -21.20 0.31
CA GLY A 276 3.84 -19.98 0.76
C GLY A 276 3.49 -19.98 2.25
N THR A 277 2.70 -18.99 2.66
CA THR A 277 2.06 -18.97 3.99
C THR A 277 0.55 -18.77 3.82
N CYS A 278 -0.21 -19.85 3.99
CA CYS A 278 -1.64 -19.89 3.69
C CYS A 278 -2.45 -20.07 4.97
N HIS A 279 -2.38 -19.08 5.85
CA HIS A 279 -3.08 -19.12 7.14
C HIS A 279 -4.34 -18.27 7.15
N MET A 280 -4.69 -17.62 6.02
CA MET A 280 -5.86 -16.75 5.97
C MET A 280 -7.12 -17.58 5.90
N HIS A 281 -8.07 -17.30 6.79
CA HIS A 281 -9.38 -17.94 6.78
C HIS A 281 -10.17 -17.63 5.50
N CYS A 282 -10.93 -18.60 5.01
CA CYS A 282 -11.92 -18.34 3.96
C CYS A 282 -13.02 -17.41 4.47
N ALA A 283 -13.40 -16.42 3.67
CA ALA A 283 -14.44 -15.45 4.04
C ALA A 283 -15.80 -16.12 4.32
N GLY A 284 -16.12 -17.22 3.62
CA GLY A 284 -17.31 -18.04 3.81
C GLY A 284 -17.14 -19.27 4.70
N ASP A 285 -15.91 -19.60 5.11
CA ASP A 285 -15.61 -20.75 5.97
C ASP A 285 -14.38 -20.49 6.85
N SER A 286 -14.62 -19.94 8.05
CA SER A 286 -13.55 -19.61 8.98
C SER A 286 -12.81 -20.81 9.56
N GLY A 287 -13.21 -22.05 9.27
CA GLY A 287 -12.47 -23.24 9.68
C GLY A 287 -11.30 -23.60 8.76
N SER A 288 -11.36 -23.18 7.49
CA SER A 288 -10.42 -23.59 6.44
C SER A 288 -9.58 -22.42 5.95
N ALA A 289 -8.33 -22.69 5.57
CA ALA A 289 -7.47 -21.72 4.91
C ALA A 289 -7.89 -21.46 3.45
N CYS A 290 -7.83 -20.20 3.04
CA CYS A 290 -8.00 -19.70 1.68
C CYS A 290 -6.80 -18.84 1.27
N GLY A 291 -5.61 -19.46 1.28
CA GLY A 291 -4.37 -18.84 0.86
C GLY A 291 -3.82 -17.80 1.85
N GLY A 292 -3.04 -16.86 1.29
CA GLY A 292 -2.30 -15.80 1.98
C GLY A 292 -2.31 -14.51 1.17
N TYR A 293 -1.61 -13.46 1.63
CA TYR A 293 -1.46 -12.21 0.86
C TYR A 293 -0.66 -12.42 -0.44
N TRP A 294 0.42 -13.20 -0.36
CA TRP A 294 1.28 -13.57 -1.49
C TRP A 294 1.43 -15.07 -1.55
N ALA A 295 0.35 -15.78 -1.27
CA ALA A 295 0.31 -17.23 -1.33
C ALA A 295 -1.09 -17.71 -1.69
N PHE A 296 -1.18 -18.84 -2.36
CA PHE A 296 -2.45 -19.49 -2.63
C PHE A 296 -2.45 -20.92 -2.08
N SER A 297 -3.62 -21.34 -1.60
CA SER A 297 -3.91 -22.76 -1.35
C SER A 297 -4.25 -23.39 -2.71
N LEU A 298 -3.39 -24.27 -3.23
CA LEU A 298 -3.54 -24.88 -4.55
C LEU A 298 -4.32 -26.18 -4.49
N PHE A 299 -5.18 -26.39 -5.48
CA PHE A 299 -5.95 -27.61 -5.63
C PHE A 299 -5.97 -28.10 -7.07
N LYS A 300 -6.02 -29.42 -7.26
CA LYS A 300 -6.03 -30.06 -8.58
C LYS A 300 -7.26 -30.92 -8.76
N PHE A 301 -8.02 -30.66 -9.81
CA PHE A 301 -9.18 -31.49 -10.15
C PHE A 301 -8.79 -32.96 -10.35
N GLY A 302 -9.58 -33.86 -9.78
CA GLY A 302 -9.45 -35.30 -10.01
C GLY A 302 -9.64 -35.68 -11.50
N ALA A 303 -8.95 -36.74 -11.95
CA ALA A 303 -8.98 -37.20 -13.35
C ALA A 303 -10.38 -37.60 -13.88
N ASP A 304 -11.38 -37.73 -12.99
CA ASP A 304 -12.76 -38.05 -13.33
C ASP A 304 -13.64 -36.81 -13.58
N GLY A 305 -13.12 -35.60 -13.30
CA GLY A 305 -13.85 -34.32 -13.40
C GLY A 305 -13.61 -33.52 -14.69
N MET A 306 -12.59 -33.86 -15.50
CA MET A 306 -12.31 -33.15 -16.75
C MET A 306 -13.03 -33.79 -17.94
N PRO A 307 -13.82 -33.06 -18.75
CA PRO A 307 -14.19 -33.54 -20.07
C PRO A 307 -12.93 -33.68 -20.94
N ASP A 308 -12.69 -34.90 -21.43
CA ASP A 308 -11.60 -35.27 -22.33
C ASP A 308 -11.39 -34.19 -23.44
N PRO A 309 -10.21 -33.55 -23.54
CA PRO A 309 -9.98 -32.53 -24.54
C PRO A 309 -10.05 -33.18 -25.92
N ALA A 310 -11.15 -32.90 -26.64
CA ALA A 310 -11.40 -33.40 -27.97
C ALA A 310 -10.24 -33.02 -28.91
N VAL A 311 -9.37 -33.99 -29.18
CA VAL A 311 -8.30 -33.88 -30.17
C VAL A 311 -8.92 -33.74 -31.56
N PRO A 312 -8.72 -32.64 -32.31
CA PRO A 312 -9.05 -32.63 -33.72
C PRO A 312 -7.95 -33.36 -34.50
N ASP A 313 -8.33 -34.47 -35.11
CA ASP A 313 -7.55 -35.20 -36.11
C ASP A 313 -7.24 -34.28 -37.30
N VAL A 314 -5.98 -33.84 -37.44
CA VAL A 314 -5.52 -33.11 -38.63
C VAL A 314 -4.49 -33.97 -39.36
N SER A 315 -4.92 -34.46 -40.51
CA SER A 315 -4.11 -35.20 -41.47
C SER A 315 -3.02 -34.31 -42.06
N GLU A 316 -1.81 -34.86 -42.05
CA GLU A 316 -0.57 -34.56 -42.80
C GLU A 316 -0.64 -33.49 -43.93
N PRO A 317 0.26 -32.49 -43.96
CA PRO A 317 0.37 -31.55 -45.08
C PRO A 317 1.25 -32.08 -46.23
N PRO A 318 0.99 -31.71 -47.49
CA PRO A 318 1.82 -32.13 -48.61
C PRO A 318 3.09 -31.29 -48.74
N SER A 319 4.16 -31.97 -49.14
CA SER A 319 5.51 -31.45 -49.41
C SER A 319 5.57 -30.31 -50.43
N GLU A 320 6.25 -29.21 -50.07
CA GLU A 320 6.63 -28.10 -50.97
C GLU A 320 8.12 -28.22 -51.41
N PRO A 321 8.52 -27.78 -52.62
CA PRO A 321 9.84 -28.08 -53.17
C PRO A 321 10.95 -27.09 -52.75
N ALA A 322 12.19 -27.53 -52.98
CA ALA A 322 13.46 -26.91 -52.55
C ALA A 322 13.71 -25.45 -53.01
N PRO A 323 14.48 -24.66 -52.24
CA PRO A 323 14.81 -23.28 -52.60
C PRO A 323 16.05 -23.15 -53.51
N GLU A 324 16.00 -22.19 -54.44
CA GLU A 324 17.16 -21.69 -55.21
C GLU A 324 17.93 -20.59 -54.44
N PRO A 325 19.22 -20.33 -54.74
CA PRO A 325 20.06 -19.48 -53.92
C PRO A 325 19.93 -18.01 -54.31
N VAL A 326 19.70 -17.14 -53.32
CA VAL A 326 19.70 -15.68 -53.54
C VAL A 326 20.98 -15.04 -52.99
N VAL A 327 21.59 -14.26 -53.88
CA VAL A 327 22.90 -13.63 -53.82
C VAL A 327 22.96 -12.50 -52.78
N SER A 328 24.04 -12.52 -51.99
CA SER A 328 24.41 -11.49 -51.02
C SER A 328 24.86 -10.19 -51.71
N THR A 329 24.37 -9.04 -51.23
CA THR A 329 25.00 -7.72 -51.47
C THR A 329 24.84 -6.86 -50.20
N PRO A 330 25.82 -6.01 -49.84
CA PRO A 330 26.04 -5.58 -48.47
C PRO A 330 25.27 -4.32 -48.07
N ALA A 331 25.14 -4.15 -46.76
CA ALA A 331 24.57 -2.99 -46.08
C ALA A 331 25.23 -1.66 -46.49
N PRO A 332 24.47 -0.56 -46.58
CA PRO A 332 25.06 0.78 -46.63
C PRO A 332 25.42 1.24 -45.22
N SER A 333 26.61 1.81 -45.09
CA SER A 333 27.01 2.67 -43.97
C SER A 333 26.56 4.12 -44.21
N MET A 334 26.79 4.97 -43.20
CA MET A 334 26.54 6.41 -43.08
C MET A 334 25.19 6.71 -42.39
N SER A 335 25.06 7.64 -41.46
CA SER A 335 25.98 8.57 -40.79
C SER A 335 25.17 9.37 -39.75
N GLU A 336 25.88 10.07 -38.88
CA GLU A 336 25.45 10.96 -37.81
C GLU A 336 24.24 11.89 -38.06
N ALA A 337 23.54 12.11 -36.94
CA ALA A 337 22.96 13.35 -36.43
C ALA A 337 22.09 14.22 -37.36
N GLU A 338 20.79 14.30 -37.02
CA GLU A 338 20.11 15.58 -36.93
C GLU A 338 18.90 15.52 -35.97
N SER A 339 18.96 16.37 -34.94
CA SER A 339 17.89 17.14 -34.30
C SER A 339 16.50 16.48 -34.15
N LYS A 340 16.19 16.03 -32.92
CA LYS A 340 14.80 15.94 -32.43
C LYS A 340 14.57 17.05 -31.40
N THR A 341 13.49 17.79 -31.66
CA THR A 341 12.65 18.67 -30.84
C THR A 341 12.87 18.58 -29.32
N PRO A 342 12.79 19.69 -28.56
CA PRO A 342 12.93 19.65 -27.10
C PRO A 342 11.95 18.62 -26.52
N ILE A 343 12.51 17.73 -25.70
CA ILE A 343 11.81 16.64 -25.02
C ILE A 343 10.61 17.25 -24.29
N SER A 344 9.43 16.71 -24.56
CA SER A 344 8.16 17.04 -23.89
C SER A 344 8.13 16.42 -22.48
N GLY A 345 9.12 16.78 -21.66
CA GLY A 345 9.29 16.39 -20.27
C GLY A 345 9.93 17.59 -19.56
N GLY A 346 9.36 17.98 -18.43
CA GLY A 346 9.53 19.31 -17.82
C GLY A 346 10.93 19.93 -17.93
N VAL A 347 10.97 21.17 -18.39
CA VAL A 347 12.22 21.95 -18.46
C VAL A 347 12.66 22.28 -17.05
N TYR A 348 13.68 21.58 -16.55
CA TYR A 348 14.29 21.83 -15.24
C TYR A 348 14.63 23.32 -15.06
N GLY A 349 14.22 23.87 -13.92
CA GLY A 349 14.39 25.30 -13.61
C GLY A 349 13.38 26.25 -14.24
N THR A 350 12.43 25.77 -15.05
CA THR A 350 11.25 26.55 -15.46
C THR A 350 10.20 26.52 -14.35
N THR A 351 9.61 27.67 -14.08
CA THR A 351 8.50 27.82 -13.14
C THR A 351 7.18 27.58 -13.86
N PHE A 352 6.30 26.81 -13.22
CA PHE A 352 4.94 26.51 -13.63
C PHE A 352 3.96 27.09 -12.61
N GLU A 353 2.78 27.47 -13.09
CA GLU A 353 1.65 27.92 -12.29
C GLU A 353 0.47 27.00 -12.57
N GLY A 354 -0.32 26.68 -11.54
CA GLY A 354 -1.52 25.86 -11.69
C GLY A 354 -2.23 25.66 -10.37
N ASP A 355 -3.12 24.68 -10.34
CA ASP A 355 -3.86 24.29 -9.14
C ASP A 355 -3.14 23.15 -8.40
N GLY A 356 -3.07 23.28 -7.09
CA GLY A 356 -2.70 22.21 -6.17
C GLY A 356 -3.94 21.65 -5.48
N THR A 357 -4.18 20.35 -5.64
CA THR A 357 -5.27 19.60 -4.98
C THR A 357 -4.74 18.46 -4.12
N TYR A 358 -5.64 17.65 -3.56
CA TYR A 358 -5.26 16.53 -2.72
C TYR A 358 -6.01 15.26 -3.10
N TYR A 359 -5.34 14.12 -2.98
CA TYR A 359 -5.93 12.80 -3.07
C TYR A 359 -5.58 11.94 -1.85
N THR A 360 -6.40 10.92 -1.62
CA THR A 360 -6.24 9.92 -0.56
C THR A 360 -5.80 8.58 -1.16
N GLY A 361 -5.26 7.68 -0.32
CA GLY A 361 -4.92 6.32 -0.75
C GLY A 361 -3.62 6.26 -1.55
N ILE A 362 -2.52 6.59 -0.90
CA ILE A 362 -1.17 6.46 -1.48
C ILE A 362 -0.87 4.96 -1.61
N SER A 363 -1.07 4.42 -2.82
CA SER A 363 -0.57 3.11 -3.25
C SER A 363 0.75 3.31 -4.01
N ALA A 364 1.17 2.39 -4.88
CA ALA A 364 2.38 2.56 -5.69
C ALA A 364 2.35 3.75 -6.66
N GLY A 365 1.14 4.24 -6.97
CA GLY A 365 0.90 5.23 -8.02
C GLY A 365 1.25 4.71 -9.42
N ASN A 366 0.93 5.48 -10.45
CA ASN A 366 1.22 5.13 -11.83
C ASN A 366 2.73 5.03 -12.10
N CYS A 367 3.64 5.51 -11.23
CA CYS A 367 5.07 5.29 -11.38
C CYS A 367 5.58 3.97 -10.75
N GLY A 368 4.72 3.13 -10.18
CA GLY A 368 5.11 1.81 -9.69
C GLY A 368 6.08 1.81 -8.50
N PHE A 369 6.00 2.83 -7.62
CA PHE A 369 6.79 2.88 -6.39
C PHE A 369 6.13 2.04 -5.27
N PHE A 370 6.03 0.72 -5.45
CA PHE A 370 5.51 -0.22 -4.44
C PHE A 370 6.46 -0.32 -3.22
N ASP A 371 5.90 -0.21 -2.00
CA ASP A 371 6.38 -0.54 -0.63
C ASP A 371 7.82 -0.20 -0.20
N ASP A 372 8.66 0.35 -1.08
CA ASP A 372 10.07 0.66 -0.85
C ASP A 372 10.44 1.98 -1.54
N PHE A 373 10.07 3.09 -0.90
CA PHE A 373 10.47 4.42 -1.36
C PHE A 373 11.97 4.63 -1.15
N PRO A 374 12.73 5.00 -2.19
CA PRO A 374 14.11 5.43 -2.04
C PRO A 374 14.24 6.52 -0.96
N SER A 375 15.20 6.37 -0.06
CA SER A 375 15.46 7.32 1.03
C SER A 375 15.75 8.76 0.55
N ILE A 376 16.07 8.93 -0.73
CA ILE A 376 16.23 10.24 -1.39
C ILE A 376 14.94 11.08 -1.32
N TYR A 377 13.78 10.45 -1.17
CA TYR A 377 12.47 11.12 -1.04
C TYR A 377 12.07 11.40 0.41
N SER A 378 12.94 11.13 1.39
CA SER A 378 12.65 11.34 2.80
C SER A 378 12.26 12.80 3.07
N GLY A 379 11.07 12.98 3.65
CA GLY A 379 10.50 14.31 3.96
C GLY A 379 9.90 15.04 2.75
N MET A 380 9.75 14.37 1.59
CA MET A 380 9.05 14.91 0.42
C MET A 380 7.62 14.36 0.35
N THR A 381 6.72 15.19 -0.17
CA THR A 381 5.33 14.80 -0.41
C THR A 381 5.21 14.01 -1.72
N PRO A 382 4.51 12.86 -1.73
CA PRO A 382 4.15 12.21 -2.98
C PRO A 382 3.18 13.05 -3.80
N VAL A 383 3.45 13.18 -5.10
CA VAL A 383 2.69 14.02 -6.01
C VAL A 383 2.27 13.25 -7.26
N ALA A 384 1.00 13.38 -7.64
CA ALA A 384 0.50 13.00 -8.95
C ALA A 384 0.64 14.18 -9.91
N LEU A 385 1.31 13.96 -11.04
CA LEU A 385 1.57 14.99 -12.04
C LEU A 385 0.52 14.94 -13.14
N ASN A 386 0.09 16.09 -13.65
CA ASN A 386 -0.80 16.15 -14.80
C ASN A 386 -0.28 15.37 -16.00
N ALA A 387 -1.21 14.82 -16.80
CA ALA A 387 -0.86 13.93 -17.90
C ALA A 387 0.07 14.55 -18.96
N ALA A 388 -0.02 15.86 -19.21
CA ALA A 388 0.81 16.54 -20.21
C ALA A 388 2.28 16.59 -19.79
N GLN A 389 2.55 16.85 -18.51
CA GLN A 389 3.91 16.93 -17.98
C GLN A 389 4.42 15.57 -17.46
N TYR A 390 3.55 14.59 -17.23
CA TYR A 390 3.92 13.23 -16.84
C TYR A 390 4.85 12.54 -17.86
N GLY A 391 4.64 12.83 -19.16
CA GLY A 391 5.55 12.43 -20.24
C GLY A 391 5.67 10.91 -20.41
N ASP A 392 4.55 10.18 -20.36
CA ASP A 392 4.52 8.71 -20.50
C ASP A 392 5.53 8.01 -19.57
N SER A 393 5.45 8.35 -18.28
CA SER A 393 6.31 7.87 -17.19
C SER A 393 7.74 8.41 -17.18
N LEU A 394 8.15 9.21 -18.17
CA LEU A 394 9.47 9.85 -18.21
C LEU A 394 9.75 10.69 -16.95
N MET A 395 8.74 11.40 -16.43
CA MET A 395 8.94 12.28 -15.28
C MET A 395 8.79 11.59 -13.93
N CYS A 396 8.55 10.27 -13.90
CA CYS A 396 8.50 9.51 -12.66
C CYS A 396 9.80 9.61 -11.85
N GLY A 397 9.65 9.77 -10.53
CA GLY A 397 10.75 9.97 -9.60
C GLY A 397 11.40 11.35 -9.66
N SER A 398 10.91 12.26 -10.51
CA SER A 398 11.42 13.63 -10.54
C SER A 398 11.02 14.39 -9.27
N CYS A 399 11.92 15.22 -8.76
CA CYS A 399 11.63 16.07 -7.62
C CYS A 399 11.05 17.42 -8.05
N VAL A 400 10.11 17.92 -7.27
CA VAL A 400 9.48 19.24 -7.44
C VAL A 400 9.60 20.04 -6.16
N GLU A 401 9.71 21.35 -6.29
CA GLU A 401 9.57 22.28 -5.16
C GLU A 401 8.74 23.48 -5.59
N GLY A 402 8.03 24.07 -4.63
CA GLY A 402 7.15 25.19 -4.90
C GLY A 402 6.51 25.75 -3.65
N GLU A 403 5.55 26.64 -3.85
CA GLU A 403 4.72 27.20 -2.80
C GLU A 403 3.28 27.41 -3.28
N GLY A 404 2.32 27.27 -2.37
CA GLY A 404 0.99 27.82 -2.61
C GLY A 404 1.00 29.33 -2.39
N THR A 405 0.48 30.05 -3.36
CA THR A 405 0.49 31.52 -3.40
C THR A 405 -0.60 32.16 -2.53
N GLY A 406 -1.47 31.33 -1.93
CA GLY A 406 -2.56 31.74 -1.05
C GLY A 406 -3.86 32.11 -1.76
N GLY A 407 -3.90 32.03 -3.10
CA GLY A 407 -5.15 31.98 -3.86
C GLY A 407 -5.75 30.58 -3.79
N GLY A 408 -7.08 30.46 -3.75
CA GLY A 408 -7.77 29.18 -3.64
C GLY A 408 -8.85 29.13 -2.55
N GLY A 409 -9.28 27.91 -2.21
CA GLY A 409 -10.28 27.66 -1.17
C GLY A 409 -10.24 26.24 -0.61
N GLY A 410 -10.52 26.13 0.69
CA GLY A 410 -10.42 24.92 1.50
C GLY A 410 -9.92 25.28 2.91
N ASP A 411 -9.74 24.28 3.77
CA ASP A 411 -9.20 24.49 5.12
C ASP A 411 -7.68 24.22 5.20
N ASN A 412 -7.07 23.67 4.14
CA ASN A 412 -5.66 23.29 4.13
C ASN A 412 -4.87 23.99 3.00
N PRO A 413 -4.44 25.25 3.15
CA PRO A 413 -3.63 25.93 2.14
C PRO A 413 -2.28 25.25 1.93
N ILE A 414 -1.90 25.09 0.66
CA ILE A 414 -0.58 24.59 0.27
C ILE A 414 0.46 25.64 0.67
N GLY A 415 1.35 25.30 1.60
CA GLY A 415 2.49 26.13 1.99
C GLY A 415 3.66 25.96 1.01
N THR A 416 4.87 26.26 1.46
CA THR A 416 6.08 25.81 0.77
C THR A 416 6.16 24.29 0.83
N PHE A 417 6.49 23.64 -0.30
CA PHE A 417 6.56 22.19 -0.38
C PHE A 417 7.79 21.70 -1.15
N LYS A 418 8.13 20.44 -0.87
CA LYS A 418 8.98 19.61 -1.71
C LYS A 418 8.24 18.31 -1.95
N GLY A 419 8.23 17.84 -3.18
CA GLY A 419 7.56 16.62 -3.55
C GLY A 419 8.36 15.81 -4.57
N PHE A 420 7.87 14.61 -4.84
CA PHE A 420 8.39 13.76 -5.89
C PHE A 420 7.22 13.18 -6.69
N ILE A 421 7.42 13.04 -8.00
CA ILE A 421 6.39 12.53 -8.90
C ILE A 421 6.32 11.01 -8.75
N MET A 422 5.20 10.54 -8.19
CA MET A 422 4.95 9.11 -8.00
C MET A 422 3.72 8.59 -8.75
N ASP A 423 2.88 9.50 -9.20
CA ASP A 423 1.61 9.14 -9.82
C ASP A 423 1.29 10.10 -10.98
N LYS A 424 0.24 9.75 -11.72
CA LYS A 424 -0.34 10.54 -12.79
C LYS A 424 -1.69 11.02 -12.32
N CYS A 425 -1.97 12.30 -12.54
CA CYS A 425 -3.32 12.86 -12.43
C CYS A 425 -3.87 13.04 -13.87
N PRO A 426 -4.71 12.11 -14.37
CA PRO A 426 -5.18 12.15 -15.76
C PRO A 426 -6.07 13.36 -16.08
N GLU A 427 -6.81 13.85 -15.10
CA GLU A 427 -7.78 14.95 -15.23
C GLU A 427 -7.16 16.33 -15.00
N CYS A 428 -5.95 16.40 -14.44
CA CYS A 428 -5.26 17.64 -14.12
C CYS A 428 -4.81 18.41 -15.37
N HIS A 429 -4.86 19.73 -15.32
CA HIS A 429 -4.35 20.60 -16.38
C HIS A 429 -2.82 20.75 -16.30
N GLU A 430 -2.20 21.21 -17.38
CA GLU A 430 -0.76 21.55 -17.36
C GLU A 430 -0.50 22.62 -16.28
N GLY A 431 0.49 22.39 -15.42
CA GLY A 431 0.77 23.21 -14.25
C GLY A 431 0.13 22.72 -12.95
N ASP A 432 -0.87 21.85 -13.01
CA ASP A 432 -1.52 21.32 -11.81
C ASP A 432 -0.69 20.19 -11.18
N LEU A 433 -0.75 20.11 -9.85
CA LEU A 433 -0.20 19.03 -9.03
C LEU A 433 -1.26 18.51 -8.06
N ASP A 434 -1.35 17.20 -7.90
CA ASP A 434 -2.27 16.60 -6.93
C ASP A 434 -1.47 15.88 -5.83
N PHE A 435 -1.65 16.31 -4.57
CA PHE A 435 -0.78 15.95 -3.45
C PHE A 435 -1.37 14.77 -2.66
N GLY A 436 -0.59 13.71 -2.49
CA GLY A 436 -0.99 12.51 -1.76
C GLY A 436 -0.93 12.69 -0.25
N THR A 437 -1.70 13.62 0.32
CA THR A 437 -1.76 13.86 1.77
C THR A 437 -3.15 13.70 2.37
N GLY A 438 -4.17 13.45 1.54
CA GLY A 438 -5.55 13.27 1.99
C GLY A 438 -6.18 14.51 2.66
N LEU A 439 -5.67 15.70 2.34
CA LEU A 439 -6.19 16.98 2.84
C LEU A 439 -7.30 17.51 1.93
N ASP A 440 -7.84 18.70 2.23
CA ASP A 440 -8.90 19.32 1.44
C ASP A 440 -8.48 20.63 0.76
N GLY A 441 -9.20 20.95 -0.31
CA GLY A 441 -9.13 22.24 -0.98
C GLY A 441 -8.45 22.20 -2.33
N ARG A 442 -8.38 23.39 -2.93
CA ARG A 442 -7.72 23.67 -4.20
C ARG A 442 -7.04 25.03 -4.07
N TRP A 443 -5.75 25.08 -4.33
CA TRP A 443 -4.94 26.26 -4.07
C TRP A 443 -4.02 26.58 -5.24
N ASP A 444 -3.90 27.86 -5.57
CA ASP A 444 -3.01 28.35 -6.59
C ASP A 444 -1.56 28.06 -6.16
N ILE A 445 -0.81 27.32 -6.96
CA ILE A 445 0.59 26.95 -6.71
C ILE A 445 1.53 27.54 -7.77
N GLU A 446 2.76 27.83 -7.34
CA GLU A 446 3.90 28.10 -8.20
C GLU A 446 5.00 27.08 -7.90
N TRP A 447 5.52 26.38 -8.90
CA TRP A 447 6.46 25.27 -8.68
C TRP A 447 7.41 25.02 -9.85
N ARG A 448 8.44 24.20 -9.64
CA ARG A 448 9.40 23.79 -10.67
C ARG A 448 9.96 22.39 -10.44
N PHE A 449 10.44 21.75 -11.49
CA PHE A 449 11.31 20.58 -11.37
C PHE A 449 12.69 20.97 -10.85
N VAL A 450 13.20 20.19 -9.90
CA VAL A 450 14.52 20.35 -9.29
C VAL A 450 15.25 19.02 -9.24
N ALA A 451 16.58 19.09 -9.16
CA ALA A 451 17.38 17.90 -8.95
C ALA A 451 17.02 17.23 -7.62
N CYS A 452 16.77 15.92 -7.65
CA CYS A 452 16.67 15.10 -6.45
C CYS A 452 18.03 15.00 -5.73
N PRO A 453 18.05 14.70 -4.42
CA PRO A 453 19.29 14.61 -3.65
C PRO A 453 20.08 13.30 -3.90
N GLY A 454 19.60 12.43 -4.79
CA GLY A 454 20.28 11.18 -5.14
C GLY A 454 21.39 11.40 -6.16
N GLU A 455 22.46 10.62 -6.03
CA GLU A 455 23.68 10.78 -6.85
C GLU A 455 23.96 9.57 -7.76
N GLU A 456 23.40 8.40 -7.47
CA GLU A 456 23.65 7.15 -8.20
C GLU A 456 22.34 6.41 -8.49
N VAL A 457 22.26 5.76 -9.64
CA VAL A 457 21.14 4.89 -10.00
C VAL A 457 21.11 3.64 -9.14
N SER A 458 19.92 3.29 -8.67
CA SER A 458 19.61 1.98 -8.12
C SER A 458 18.49 1.34 -8.94
N PHE A 459 18.38 0.02 -8.88
CA PHE A 459 17.36 -0.70 -9.63
C PHE A 459 16.44 -1.45 -8.69
N LYS A 460 15.13 -1.26 -8.85
CA LYS A 460 14.14 -2.23 -8.38
C LYS A 460 13.98 -3.26 -9.49
N VAL A 461 14.42 -4.48 -9.21
CA VAL A 461 14.17 -5.62 -10.09
C VAL A 461 12.76 -6.12 -9.82
N VAL A 462 11.91 -6.05 -10.82
CA VAL A 462 10.56 -6.65 -10.82
C VAL A 462 10.66 -8.05 -11.38
N GLU A 463 11.33 -8.18 -12.52
CA GLU A 463 11.61 -9.48 -13.10
C GLU A 463 13.00 -9.48 -13.73
N MET A 464 13.76 -10.54 -13.49
CA MET A 464 15.05 -10.73 -14.13
C MET A 464 15.26 -12.22 -14.33
N THR A 465 14.92 -12.69 -15.52
CA THR A 465 15.17 -14.06 -15.97
C THR A 465 16.26 -14.07 -17.04
N PRO A 466 16.78 -15.24 -17.43
CA PRO A 466 17.70 -15.30 -18.56
C PRO A 466 17.08 -14.82 -19.89
N TYR A 467 15.75 -14.72 -19.98
CA TYR A 467 15.07 -14.41 -21.24
C TYR A 467 14.40 -13.04 -21.26
N TYR A 468 14.12 -12.47 -20.09
CA TYR A 468 13.37 -11.23 -19.96
C TYR A 468 13.76 -10.48 -18.69
N TRP A 469 14.03 -9.19 -18.82
CA TRP A 469 14.31 -8.30 -17.71
C TRP A 469 13.28 -7.18 -17.69
N LYS A 470 12.68 -6.92 -16.52
CA LYS A 470 11.88 -5.73 -16.19
C LYS A 470 12.47 -5.09 -14.94
N ILE A 471 13.11 -3.94 -15.13
CA ILE A 471 13.81 -3.22 -14.06
C ILE A 471 13.35 -1.76 -14.02
N GLN A 472 13.18 -1.20 -12.83
CA GLN A 472 12.90 0.21 -12.65
C GLN A 472 14.14 0.93 -12.10
N PRO A 473 14.70 1.92 -12.83
CA PRO A 473 15.73 2.78 -12.30
C PRO A 473 15.14 3.76 -11.27
N ARG A 474 15.88 3.95 -10.18
CA ARG A 474 15.57 4.81 -9.04
C ARG A 474 16.85 5.54 -8.62
N GLY A 475 16.77 6.46 -7.65
CA GLY A 475 17.98 7.00 -7.01
C GLY A 475 18.65 8.20 -7.70
N THR A 476 18.25 8.56 -8.92
CA THR A 476 18.97 9.56 -9.73
C THR A 476 18.52 11.01 -9.46
N ALA A 477 19.43 11.97 -9.63
CA ALA A 477 19.14 13.40 -9.49
C ALA A 477 18.09 13.93 -10.50
N THR A 478 18.04 13.32 -11.68
CA THR A 478 17.07 13.60 -12.75
C THR A 478 16.60 12.25 -13.29
N PRO A 479 15.36 12.14 -13.80
CA PRO A 479 14.81 10.86 -14.21
C PRO A 479 15.66 10.26 -15.33
N VAL A 480 15.78 8.94 -15.32
CA VAL A 480 16.38 8.19 -16.42
C VAL A 480 15.52 8.41 -17.65
N GLU A 481 16.10 8.85 -18.77
CA GLU A 481 15.44 9.04 -20.06
C GLU A 481 15.45 7.73 -20.86
N SER A 482 16.58 7.03 -20.87
CA SER A 482 16.78 5.79 -21.61
C SER A 482 17.66 4.79 -20.87
N LEU A 483 17.50 3.51 -21.19
CA LEU A 483 18.23 2.40 -20.61
C LEU A 483 18.59 1.38 -21.68
N THR A 484 19.81 0.85 -21.63
CA THR A 484 20.22 -0.31 -22.45
C THR A 484 20.70 -1.45 -21.57
N ILE A 485 20.49 -2.69 -22.01
CA ILE A 485 20.96 -3.92 -21.35
C ILE A 485 21.77 -4.70 -22.38
N GLY A 486 23.05 -4.95 -22.08
CA GLY A 486 23.97 -5.60 -23.03
C GLY A 486 24.11 -4.83 -24.35
N GLY A 487 23.97 -3.50 -24.31
CA GLY A 487 24.00 -2.62 -25.49
C GLY A 487 22.72 -2.58 -26.33
N ARG A 488 21.63 -3.20 -25.87
CA ARG A 488 20.32 -3.18 -26.54
C ARG A 488 19.36 -2.25 -25.78
N ALA A 489 18.61 -1.43 -26.49
CA ALA A 489 17.64 -0.52 -25.88
C ALA A 489 16.49 -1.31 -25.24
N ALA A 490 16.23 -1.04 -23.95
CA ALA A 490 15.06 -1.51 -23.24
C ALA A 490 13.88 -0.55 -23.48
N ALA A 491 12.66 -1.10 -23.56
CA ALA A 491 11.45 -0.32 -23.76
C ALA A 491 10.95 0.23 -22.42
N ARG A 492 10.61 1.52 -22.37
CA ARG A 492 9.95 2.12 -21.21
C ARG A 492 8.47 1.72 -21.20
N THR A 493 7.97 1.35 -20.04
CA THR A 493 6.54 1.10 -19.78
C THR A 493 5.88 2.30 -19.10
N ASP A 494 4.55 2.33 -19.09
CA ASP A 494 3.77 3.42 -18.48
C ASP A 494 3.97 3.54 -16.95
N ASP A 495 4.53 2.51 -16.31
CA ASP A 495 4.82 2.42 -14.88
C ASP A 495 6.29 2.73 -14.52
N ASN A 496 7.03 3.40 -15.41
CA ASN A 496 8.45 3.75 -15.24
C ASN A 496 9.36 2.53 -15.01
N HIS A 497 9.05 1.41 -15.64
CA HIS A 497 9.99 0.29 -15.79
C HIS A 497 10.61 0.31 -17.18
N PHE A 498 11.71 -0.41 -17.31
CA PHE A 498 12.34 -0.73 -18.56
C PHE A 498 12.36 -2.23 -18.74
N GLU A 499 11.81 -2.68 -19.86
CA GLU A 499 11.71 -4.08 -20.19
C GLU A 499 12.52 -4.45 -21.44
N LEU A 500 13.09 -5.66 -21.44
CA LEU A 500 13.78 -6.19 -22.60
C LEU A 500 13.70 -7.71 -22.66
N GLU A 501 13.09 -8.20 -23.74
CA GLU A 501 13.16 -9.61 -24.13
C GLU A 501 14.47 -9.93 -24.88
N HIS A 502 14.98 -11.14 -24.66
CA HIS A 502 16.09 -11.68 -25.42
C HIS A 502 15.67 -11.99 -26.87
N PRO A 503 16.39 -11.54 -27.91
CA PRO A 503 15.91 -11.51 -29.29
C PRO A 503 15.90 -12.88 -29.99
N SER A 504 16.15 -13.96 -29.26
CA SER A 504 16.29 -15.30 -29.83
C SER A 504 15.89 -16.42 -28.88
N GLY A 505 15.27 -16.10 -27.73
CA GLY A 505 15.01 -17.08 -26.67
C GLY A 505 16.28 -17.78 -26.18
N ASN A 506 17.46 -17.15 -26.32
CA ASN A 506 18.68 -17.65 -25.70
C ASN A 506 18.83 -17.01 -24.31
N PRO A 507 19.32 -17.75 -23.32
CA PRO A 507 19.43 -17.24 -21.96
C PRO A 507 20.66 -16.32 -21.76
N TRP A 508 20.46 -15.17 -21.10
CA TRP A 508 21.50 -14.36 -20.47
C TRP A 508 21.94 -15.02 -19.16
N TYR A 509 23.00 -15.83 -19.21
CA TYR A 509 23.66 -16.36 -18.00
C TYR A 509 24.88 -15.55 -17.57
N GLU A 510 25.44 -14.75 -18.50
CA GLU A 510 26.56 -13.87 -18.20
C GLU A 510 26.04 -12.50 -17.74
N PRO A 511 26.76 -11.81 -16.84
CA PRO A 511 26.41 -10.45 -16.46
C PRO A 511 26.26 -9.53 -17.67
N GLN A 512 25.22 -8.71 -17.65
CA GLN A 512 24.95 -7.69 -18.65
C GLN A 512 25.29 -6.31 -18.09
N MET A 513 25.89 -5.48 -18.94
CA MET A 513 26.03 -4.06 -18.63
C MET A 513 24.70 -3.35 -18.87
N VAL A 514 24.16 -2.78 -17.81
CA VAL A 514 23.02 -1.86 -17.85
C VAL A 514 23.55 -0.45 -17.92
N VAL A 515 23.18 0.29 -18.96
CA VAL A 515 23.58 1.69 -19.15
C VAL A 515 22.36 2.57 -19.11
N THR A 516 22.29 3.49 -18.16
CA THR A 516 21.22 4.49 -18.05
C THR A 516 21.71 5.83 -18.56
N THR A 517 20.81 6.62 -19.13
CA THR A 517 21.05 8.03 -19.48
C THR A 517 19.91 8.85 -18.93
N THR A 518 20.19 9.83 -18.08
CA THR A 518 19.17 10.72 -17.51
C THR A 518 18.83 11.87 -18.46
N VAL A 519 17.69 12.54 -18.22
CA VAL A 519 17.32 13.79 -18.93
C VAL A 519 18.40 14.88 -18.77
N GLY A 520 19.15 14.86 -17.66
CA GLY A 520 20.31 15.73 -17.44
C GLY A 520 21.57 15.35 -18.23
N GLY A 521 21.53 14.27 -19.01
CA GLY A 521 22.66 13.74 -19.78
C GLY A 521 23.69 12.98 -18.95
N VAL A 522 23.36 12.61 -17.71
CA VAL A 522 24.24 11.78 -16.87
C VAL A 522 24.12 10.34 -17.34
N VAL A 523 25.26 9.69 -17.57
CA VAL A 523 25.35 8.31 -18.01
C VAL A 523 25.96 7.47 -16.89
N GLU A 524 25.31 6.39 -16.52
CA GLU A 524 25.80 5.45 -15.52
C GLU A 524 25.77 4.02 -16.06
N GLU A 525 26.76 3.24 -15.63
CA GLU A 525 26.94 1.85 -16.05
C GLU A 525 26.89 0.96 -14.81
N THR A 526 26.04 -0.05 -14.82
CA THR A 526 25.88 -1.02 -13.74
C THR A 526 25.93 -2.42 -14.31
N GLU A 527 26.79 -3.27 -13.79
CA GLU A 527 26.82 -4.69 -14.15
C GLU A 527 25.74 -5.42 -13.34
N MET A 528 24.83 -6.11 -14.04
CA MET A 528 23.75 -6.88 -13.43
C MET A 528 23.77 -8.30 -13.97
N SER A 529 23.33 -9.27 -13.18
CA SER A 529 23.21 -10.67 -13.59
C SER A 529 21.95 -11.26 -13.00
N VAL A 530 21.34 -12.20 -13.73
CA VAL A 530 20.21 -13.04 -13.29
C VAL A 530 20.56 -13.78 -12.01
#